data_AF-A0A1A7BYW5-F1
#
_entry.id   AF-A0A1A7BYW5-F1
#
_cell.length_a   1.000
_cell.length_b   1.000
_cell.length_c   1.000
_cell.angle_alpha   90.00
_cell.angle_beta   90.00
_cell.angle_gamma   90.00
#
_symmetry.space_group_name_H-M   'P 1'
#
loop_
_entity.id
_entity.type
_entity.pdbx_description
1 polymer ?
#
loop_
_entity_poly.entity_id
_entity_poly.type
_entity_poly.pdbx_seq_one_letter_code
_entity_poly.pdbx_strand_id
1 'polypeptide(L)'
;MLAKLDKISPAEIYQRLAPALTSVISADTATEMTRYYNTACGKQVIYKKYNSGAQLIMPGATKAVPPEEKEERKRAAYVKASQELDEAEPAIEHEAFKLVQLINKEKR
;
A
#
# COMPACT_ATOMS: atom_id res chain seq x y z
N MET A 1 8.58 5.19 -21.27
CA MET A 1 8.81 5.62 -19.87
C MET A 1 8.80 4.45 -18.87
N LEU A 2 8.08 3.34 -19.13
CA LEU A 2 7.96 2.21 -18.19
C LEU A 2 8.87 0.98 -18.46
N ALA A 3 9.39 0.81 -19.67
CA ALA A 3 10.13 -0.42 -20.06
C ALA A 3 11.40 -0.72 -19.23
N LYS A 4 11.95 0.27 -18.50
CA LYS A 4 13.06 0.04 -17.56
C LYS A 4 12.57 -0.43 -16.19
N LEU A 5 11.38 -0.01 -15.78
CA LEU A 5 10.75 -0.42 -14.52
C LEU A 5 10.38 -1.91 -14.57
N ASP A 6 9.93 -2.40 -15.72
CA ASP A 6 9.61 -3.83 -15.95
C ASP A 6 10.81 -4.77 -15.74
N LYS A 7 12.05 -4.23 -15.77
CA LYS A 7 13.28 -5.00 -15.56
C LYS A 7 13.72 -5.04 -14.10
N ILE A 8 13.04 -4.31 -13.22
CA ILE A 8 13.41 -4.21 -11.80
C ILE A 8 12.46 -5.09 -11.00
N SER A 9 13.02 -6.00 -10.21
CA SER A 9 12.20 -6.85 -9.34
C SER A 9 11.48 -6.02 -8.28
N PRO A 10 10.28 -6.42 -7.82
CA PRO A 10 9.60 -5.74 -6.72
C PRO A 10 10.47 -5.63 -5.46
N ALA A 11 11.28 -6.65 -5.17
CA ALA A 11 12.21 -6.65 -4.04
C ALA A 11 13.26 -5.53 -4.15
N GLU A 12 13.82 -5.30 -5.33
CA GLU A 12 14.78 -4.21 -5.57
C GLU A 12 14.10 -2.84 -5.43
N ILE A 13 12.85 -2.69 -5.89
CA ILE A 13 12.07 -1.47 -5.68
C ILE A 13 11.89 -1.20 -4.18
N TYR A 14 11.47 -2.21 -3.41
CA TYR A 14 11.26 -2.08 -1.97
C TYR A 14 12.55 -1.72 -1.23
N GLN A 15 13.67 -2.36 -1.57
CA GLN A 15 14.98 -2.05 -0.96
C GLN A 15 15.42 -0.61 -1.22
N ARG A 16 15.17 -0.09 -2.42
CA ARG A 16 15.54 1.30 -2.78
C ARG A 16 14.62 2.34 -2.18
N LEU A 17 13.33 2.02 -2.03
CA LEU A 17 12.34 2.94 -1.49
C LEU A 17 12.38 3.00 0.05
N ALA A 18 12.66 1.88 0.72
CA ALA A 18 12.57 1.78 2.18
C ALA A 18 13.33 2.89 2.95
N PRO A 19 14.60 3.25 2.62
CA PRO A 19 15.32 4.29 3.34
C PRO A 19 14.67 5.67 3.26
N ALA A 20 14.00 5.99 2.14
CA ALA A 20 13.31 7.26 1.97
C ALA A 20 12.00 7.34 2.78
N LEU A 21 11.42 6.19 3.12
CA LEU A 21 10.17 6.11 3.87
C LEU A 21 10.35 6.06 5.39
N THR A 22 11.56 5.83 5.90
CA THR A 22 11.79 5.73 7.35
C THR A 22 11.52 7.04 8.10
N SER A 23 11.55 8.19 7.43
CA SER A 23 11.18 9.49 8.03
C SER A 23 9.68 9.79 7.94
N VAL A 24 8.93 8.99 7.17
CA VAL A 24 7.52 9.24 6.86
C VAL A 24 6.61 8.23 7.57
N ILE A 25 7.07 6.99 7.71
CA ILE A 25 6.31 5.90 8.33
C ILE A 25 7.09 5.38 9.53
N SER A 26 6.44 5.31 10.69
CA SER A 26 7.02 4.72 11.89
C SER A 26 7.20 3.21 11.75
N ALA A 27 8.17 2.64 12.46
CA ALA A 27 8.38 1.19 12.46
C ALA A 27 7.16 0.42 12.99
N ASP A 28 6.45 0.99 13.97
CA ASP A 28 5.23 0.43 14.54
C ASP A 28 4.11 0.38 13.49
N THR A 29 3.91 1.47 12.75
CA THR A 29 2.91 1.54 11.67
C THR A 29 3.25 0.60 10.53
N ALA A 30 4.52 0.53 10.12
CA ALA A 30 4.96 -0.44 9.11
C ALA A 30 4.70 -1.89 9.56
N THR A 31 4.95 -2.21 10.84
CA THR A 31 4.73 -3.55 11.41
C THR A 31 3.25 -3.89 11.46
N GLU A 32 2.43 -2.98 11.96
CA GLU A 32 0.99 -3.17 12.13
C GLU A 32 0.28 -3.32 10.77
N MET A 33 0.62 -2.46 9.80
CA MET A 33 0.08 -2.54 8.45
C MET A 33 0.56 -3.79 7.72
N THR A 34 1.81 -4.21 7.91
CA THR A 34 2.30 -5.49 7.38
C THR A 34 1.51 -6.67 7.95
N ARG A 35 1.22 -6.69 9.26
CA ARG A 35 0.36 -7.73 9.84
C ARG A 35 -1.02 -7.71 9.21
N TYR A 36 -1.66 -6.54 9.15
CA TYR A 36 -2.99 -6.40 8.60
C TYR A 36 -3.09 -6.88 7.15
N TYR A 37 -2.16 -6.45 6.29
CA TYR A 37 -2.15 -6.86 4.87
C TYR A 37 -1.85 -8.35 4.66
N ASN A 38 -1.31 -9.04 5.67
CA ASN A 38 -1.15 -10.50 5.64
C ASN A 38 -2.42 -11.29 6.01
N THR A 39 -3.43 -10.64 6.61
CA THR A 39 -4.74 -11.26 6.88
C THR A 39 -5.52 -11.52 5.58
N ALA A 40 -6.51 -12.41 5.62
CA ALA A 40 -7.40 -12.64 4.48
C ALA A 40 -8.12 -11.35 4.04
N CYS A 41 -8.53 -10.54 5.01
CA CYS A 41 -9.11 -9.22 4.80
C CYS A 41 -8.16 -8.26 4.10
N GLY A 42 -6.96 -8.06 4.65
CA GLY A 42 -5.97 -7.15 4.07
C GLY A 42 -5.57 -7.52 2.64
N LYS A 43 -5.45 -8.81 2.35
CA LYS A 43 -5.24 -9.31 0.98
C LYS A 43 -6.40 -8.95 0.04
N GLN A 44 -7.65 -9.03 0.50
CA GLN A 44 -8.81 -8.61 -0.29
C GLN A 44 -8.81 -7.10 -0.56
N VAL A 45 -8.36 -6.28 0.40
CA VAL A 45 -8.23 -4.82 0.21
C VAL A 45 -7.22 -4.53 -0.91
N ILE A 46 -6.04 -5.15 -0.86
CA ILE A 46 -5.01 -4.99 -1.90
C ILE A 46 -5.55 -5.43 -3.27
N TYR A 47 -6.21 -6.60 -3.32
CA TYR A 47 -6.80 -7.11 -4.56
C TYR A 47 -7.83 -6.13 -5.14
N LYS A 48 -8.72 -5.58 -4.31
CA LYS A 48 -9.73 -4.61 -4.75
C LYS A 48 -9.08 -3.31 -5.24
N LYS A 49 -8.06 -2.78 -4.55
CA LYS A 49 -7.41 -1.50 -4.89
C LYS A 49 -6.61 -1.57 -6.20
N TYR A 50 -5.89 -2.67 -6.44
CA TYR A 50 -4.91 -2.73 -7.55
C TYR A 50 -5.21 -3.76 -8.63
N ASN A 51 -6.00 -4.80 -8.33
CA ASN A 51 -6.19 -5.96 -9.21
C ASN A 51 -7.66 -6.26 -9.52
N SER A 52 -8.60 -5.40 -9.13
CA SER A 52 -10.01 -5.59 -9.50
C SER A 52 -10.34 -4.89 -10.81
N GLY A 53 -10.94 -5.63 -11.75
CA GLY A 53 -11.52 -5.04 -12.95
C GLY A 53 -12.68 -4.10 -12.61
N ALA A 54 -13.21 -3.38 -13.61
CA ALA A 54 -14.36 -2.49 -13.43
C ALA A 54 -15.52 -3.26 -12.76
N GLN A 55 -15.83 -2.91 -11.52
CA GLN A 55 -16.97 -3.47 -10.81
C GLN A 55 -18.19 -2.60 -11.12
N LEU A 56 -19.20 -3.17 -11.78
CA LEU A 56 -20.54 -2.59 -11.83
C LEU A 56 -21.14 -2.68 -10.42
N ILE A 57 -20.88 -1.68 -9.59
CA ILE A 57 -21.53 -1.54 -8.29
C ILE A 57 -22.85 -0.82 -8.54
N MET A 58 -23.97 -1.51 -8.35
CA MET A 58 -25.28 -0.86 -8.35
C MET A 58 -25.36 0.15 -7.19
N PRO A 59 -25.93 1.35 -7.40
CA PRO A 59 -26.18 2.30 -6.32
C PRO A 59 -26.97 1.61 -5.19
N GLY A 60 -26.39 1.52 -3.99
CA GLY A 60 -26.99 0.87 -2.82
C GLY A 60 -26.43 -0.52 -2.47
N ALA A 61 -25.62 -1.14 -3.33
CA ALA A 61 -24.98 -2.42 -3.01
C ALA A 61 -23.69 -2.22 -2.20
N THR A 62 -23.78 -2.23 -0.86
CA THR A 62 -22.59 -2.39 -0.02
C THR A 62 -22.27 -3.88 0.08
N LYS A 63 -21.14 -4.33 -0.46
CA LYS A 63 -20.65 -5.69 -0.17
C LYS A 63 -20.50 -5.80 1.34
N ALA A 64 -21.18 -6.77 1.95
CA ALA A 64 -21.11 -7.02 3.38
C ALA A 64 -19.63 -7.20 3.77
N VAL A 65 -19.14 -6.32 4.62
CA VAL A 65 -17.82 -6.44 5.23
C VAL A 65 -17.85 -7.70 6.10
N PRO A 66 -17.03 -8.74 5.82
CA PRO A 66 -16.97 -9.93 6.64
C PRO A 66 -16.79 -9.59 8.12
N PRO A 67 -17.38 -10.35 9.06
CA PRO A 67 -17.28 -10.08 10.49
C PRO A 67 -15.83 -9.95 10.99
N GLU A 68 -14.92 -10.76 10.44
CA GLU A 68 -13.49 -10.75 10.75
C GLU A 68 -12.81 -9.43 10.35
N GLU A 69 -13.25 -8.82 9.24
CA GLU A 69 -12.77 -7.50 8.80
C GLU A 69 -13.29 -6.37 9.71
N LYS A 70 -14.46 -6.55 10.35
CA LYS A 70 -14.97 -5.58 11.34
C LYS A 70 -14.15 -5.60 12.63
N GLU A 71 -13.68 -6.76 13.07
CA GLU A 71 -12.90 -6.87 14.30
C GLU A 71 -11.45 -6.38 14.13
N GLU A 72 -10.79 -6.72 13.00
CA GLU A 72 -9.47 -6.16 12.68
C GLU A 72 -9.50 -4.63 12.56
N ARG A 73 -10.55 -4.08 11.93
CA ARG A 73 -10.72 -2.63 11.79
C ARG A 73 -11.03 -1.89 13.09
N LYS A 74 -11.44 -2.59 14.16
CA LYS A 74 -11.66 -2.00 15.49
C LYS A 74 -10.41 -2.02 16.38
N ARG A 75 -9.36 -2.77 16.00
CA ARG A 75 -8.13 -2.80 16.79
C ARG A 75 -7.51 -1.40 16.83
N ALA A 76 -7.30 -0.87 18.03
CA ALA A 76 -6.75 0.47 18.22
C ALA A 76 -5.40 0.67 17.49
N ALA A 77 -4.54 -0.36 17.51
CA ALA A 77 -3.28 -0.35 16.78
C ALA A 77 -3.49 -0.19 15.26
N TYR A 78 -4.42 -0.95 14.67
CA TYR A 78 -4.77 -0.84 13.26
C TYR A 78 -5.36 0.53 12.92
N VAL A 79 -6.29 1.04 13.72
CA VAL A 79 -6.93 2.34 13.47
C VAL A 79 -5.88 3.45 13.43
N LYS A 80 -4.98 3.47 14.42
CA LYS A 80 -3.88 4.43 14.47
C LYS A 80 -2.93 4.27 13.28
N ALA A 81 -2.47 3.05 13.01
CA ALA A 81 -1.54 2.79 11.92
C ALA A 81 -2.14 3.08 10.53
N SER A 82 -3.44 2.81 10.34
CA SER A 82 -4.16 3.14 9.11
C SER A 82 -4.23 4.65 8.92
N GLN A 83 -4.57 5.40 9.97
CA GLN A 83 -4.62 6.86 9.89
C GLN A 83 -3.24 7.46 9.60
N GLU A 84 -2.20 7.00 10.29
CA GLU A 84 -0.82 7.45 10.03
C GLU A 84 -0.37 7.13 8.61
N LEU A 85 -0.77 5.97 8.06
CA LEU A 85 -0.47 5.60 6.68
C LEU A 85 -1.21 6.50 5.68
N ASP A 86 -2.47 6.83 5.95
CA ASP A 86 -3.28 7.71 5.10
C ASP A 86 -2.70 9.14 5.09
N GLU A 87 -2.26 9.65 6.25
CA GLU A 87 -1.59 10.95 6.37
C GLU A 87 -0.22 10.96 5.65
N ALA A 88 0.46 9.81 5.62
CA ALA A 88 1.74 9.62 4.94
C ALA A 88 1.61 9.44 3.41
N GLU A 89 0.43 9.13 2.88
CA GLU A 89 0.22 8.76 1.46
C GLU A 89 0.84 9.77 0.48
N PRO A 90 0.65 11.10 0.61
CA PRO A 90 1.24 12.06 -0.33
C PRO A 90 2.78 12.05 -0.34
N ALA A 91 3.41 11.85 0.83
CA ALA A 91 4.86 11.78 0.93
C ALA A 91 5.40 10.46 0.35
N ILE A 92 4.67 9.35 0.55
CA ILE A 92 4.99 8.06 -0.06
C ILE A 92 4.93 8.16 -1.59
N GLU A 93 3.87 8.77 -2.13
CA GLU A 93 3.71 8.98 -3.58
C GLU A 93 4.84 9.85 -4.16
N HIS A 94 5.24 10.90 -3.45
CA HIS A 94 6.35 11.77 -3.85
C HIS A 94 7.68 11.02 -3.93
N GLU A 95 8.03 10.23 -2.90
CA GLU A 95 9.26 9.44 -2.90
C GLU A 95 9.22 8.32 -3.96
N ALA A 96 8.05 7.69 -4.16
CA ALA A 96 7.86 6.72 -5.24
C ALA A 96 8.06 7.36 -6.61
N PHE A 97 7.51 8.56 -6.84
CA PHE A 97 7.68 9.29 -8.09
C PHE A 97 9.16 9.64 -8.34
N LYS A 98 9.89 10.11 -7.32
CA LYS A 98 11.33 10.36 -7.42
C LYS A 98 12.10 9.10 -7.80
N LEU A 99 11.78 7.96 -7.19
CA LEU A 99 12.42 6.68 -7.50
C LEU A 99 12.17 6.27 -8.96
N VAL A 100 10.93 6.42 -9.46
CA VAL A 100 10.60 6.16 -10.87
C VAL A 100 11.40 7.08 -11.80
N GLN A 101 11.53 8.37 -11.47
CA GLN A 101 12.33 9.30 -12.26
C GLN A 101 13.82 8.92 -12.28
N LEU A 102 14.36 8.49 -11.13
CA LEU A 102 15.74 8.04 -11.01
C LEU A 102 15.99 6.80 -11.88
N ILE A 103 15.14 5.78 -11.76
CA ILE A 103 15.18 4.56 -12.58
C ILE A 103 15.11 4.88 -14.07
N ASN A 104 14.24 5.80 -14.48
CA ASN A 104 14.11 6.16 -15.89
C ASN A 104 15.39 6.81 -16.45
N LYS A 105 16.12 7.56 -15.61
CA LYS A 105 17.37 8.26 -15.95
C LYS A 105 18.61 7.36 -15.88
N GLU A 106 18.56 6.21 -15.21
CA GLU A 106 19.68 5.26 -15.17
C GLU A 106 20.08 4.81 -16.58
N LYS A 107 21.39 4.80 -16.87
CA LYS A 107 21.92 4.16 -18.07
C LYS A 107 22.04 2.66 -17.77
N ARG A 108 21.08 1.88 -18.24
CA ARG A 108 21.05 0.42 -18.20
C ARG A 108 20.82 -0.10 -19.61
#